data_AF-A0A925AMX7-F1
#
_entry.id   AF-A0A925AMX7-F1
#
_cell.length_a   1.000
_cell.length_b   1.000
_cell.length_c   1.000
_cell.angle_alpha   90.00
_cell.angle_beta   90.00
_cell.angle_gamma   90.00
#
_symmetry.space_group_name_H-M   'P 1'
#
loop_
_entity.id
_entity.type
_entity.pdbx_description
1 polymer ?
#
loop_
_entity_poly.entity_id
_entity_poly.type
_entity_poly.pdbx_seq_one_letter_code
_entity_poly.pdbx_strand_id
1 'polypeptide(L)'
;MTMILPSYVSCPHCRCVLQEDRVFSGSTDDSILWSDGYMDAPHLPQKVEAVRCPSCKRPFFSKDAELAPYILRWPFEDSSSEPGGKRVIADNPLTNEKFYDIPPRSEAADLDALMELIAQTVDRDRLRYLRKGTWHLANHLYRKDCEVLSPFIRNDERRTFTVTKAEFNANIESLIALLEDDRGEEQVMKAEALREIGKHAEAIAALRGIAAKFSWVADQICSKAQAGESAVFVLHRNG
;
A
#
# COMPACT_ATOMS: atom_id res chain seq x y z
N MET A 1 13.23 2.07 15.22
CA MET A 1 12.03 2.57 15.92
C MET A 1 11.24 3.44 14.97
N THR A 2 9.94 3.14 14.79
CA THR A 2 9.04 3.92 13.93
C THR A 2 8.28 4.94 14.76
N MET A 3 8.23 6.18 14.32
CA MET A 3 7.37 7.21 14.89
C MET A 3 6.11 7.33 14.02
N ILE A 4 4.96 7.02 14.60
CA ILE A 4 3.66 7.12 13.95
C ILE A 4 2.85 8.18 14.67
N LEU A 5 2.29 9.13 13.91
CA LEU A 5 1.39 10.15 14.40
C LEU A 5 -0.02 9.85 13.90
N PRO A 6 -1.05 9.90 14.76
CA PRO A 6 -2.42 9.80 14.28
C PRO A 6 -2.75 11.04 13.44
N SER A 7 -3.45 10.82 12.35
CA SER A 7 -4.17 11.85 11.61
C SER A 7 -5.62 11.43 11.47
N TYR A 8 -6.50 12.39 11.21
CA TYR A 8 -7.93 12.13 11.16
C TYR A 8 -8.51 12.63 9.85
N VAL A 9 -9.25 11.75 9.19
CA VAL A 9 -9.86 12.02 7.89
C VAL A 9 -11.35 11.68 7.93
N SER A 10 -12.15 12.36 7.12
CA SER A 10 -13.58 12.09 7.00
C SER A 10 -13.86 11.24 5.77
N CYS A 11 -14.56 10.12 5.94
CA CYS A 11 -14.98 9.27 4.84
C CYS A 11 -15.84 10.07 3.84
N PRO A 12 -15.51 10.07 2.53
CA PRO A 12 -16.23 10.88 1.54
C PRO A 12 -17.68 10.42 1.33
N HIS A 13 -18.04 9.20 1.76
CA HIS A 13 -19.38 8.63 1.54
C HIS A 13 -20.33 8.82 2.72
N CYS A 14 -19.87 8.64 3.96
CA CYS A 14 -20.73 8.69 5.15
C CYS A 14 -20.28 9.74 6.19
N ARG A 15 -19.20 10.48 5.91
CA ARG A 15 -18.61 11.50 6.78
C ARG A 15 -18.12 11.01 8.15
N CYS A 16 -18.09 9.70 8.38
CA CYS A 16 -17.46 9.09 9.56
C CYS A 16 -15.99 9.51 9.64
N VAL A 17 -15.55 9.97 10.81
CA VAL A 17 -14.16 10.31 11.09
C VAL A 17 -13.38 9.03 11.35
N LEU A 18 -12.24 8.88 10.67
CA LEU A 18 -11.34 7.73 10.76
C LEU A 18 -9.98 8.18 11.24
N GLN A 19 -9.32 7.33 12.03
CA GLN A 19 -7.94 7.51 12.42
C GLN A 19 -7.01 6.83 11.40
N GLU A 20 -6.10 7.60 10.80
CA GLU A 20 -5.03 7.13 9.93
C GLU A 20 -3.68 7.24 10.62
N ASP A 21 -2.85 6.21 10.50
CA ASP A 21 -1.47 6.23 10.99
C ASP A 21 -0.56 6.93 9.96
N ARG A 22 0.01 8.09 10.32
CA ARG A 22 1.03 8.75 9.50
C ARG A 22 2.42 8.43 10.01
N VAL A 23 3.21 7.78 9.18
CA VAL A 23 4.62 7.56 9.44
C VAL A 23 5.33 8.91 9.40
N PHE A 24 5.87 9.33 10.54
CA PHE A 24 6.70 10.54 10.67
C PHE A 24 8.18 10.20 10.48
N SER A 25 8.61 9.07 11.04
CA SER A 25 9.94 8.51 10.82
C SER A 25 9.88 6.98 10.91
N GLY A 26 10.74 6.30 10.17
CA GLY A 26 10.87 4.85 10.21
C GLY A 26 12.20 4.42 9.63
N SER A 27 12.58 3.18 9.92
CA SER A 27 13.77 2.56 9.33
C SER A 27 13.36 1.45 8.38
N THR A 28 14.14 1.26 7.33
CA THR A 28 14.05 0.10 6.42
C THR A 28 15.06 -0.99 6.79
N ASP A 29 15.66 -0.92 7.98
CA ASP A 29 16.47 -2.01 8.51
C ASP A 29 15.66 -3.31 8.51
N ASP A 30 16.31 -4.42 8.17
CA ASP A 30 15.71 -5.75 8.00
C ASP A 30 14.60 -5.83 6.94
N SER A 31 14.53 -4.85 6.02
CA SER A 31 13.54 -4.91 4.94
C SER A 31 13.86 -6.01 3.93
N ILE A 32 12.84 -6.73 3.51
CA ILE A 32 12.89 -7.73 2.44
C ILE A 32 12.25 -7.11 1.19
N LEU A 33 13.04 -7.00 0.12
CA LEU A 33 12.52 -6.60 -1.18
C LEU A 33 12.17 -7.85 -2.00
N TRP A 34 10.93 -7.93 -2.46
CA TRP A 34 10.45 -8.99 -3.34
C TRP A 34 10.55 -8.59 -4.81
N SER A 35 10.62 -9.58 -5.69
CA SER A 35 10.77 -9.40 -7.13
C SER A 35 9.65 -8.56 -7.76
N ASP A 36 8.43 -8.61 -7.21
CA ASP A 36 7.28 -7.81 -7.63
C ASP A 36 7.27 -6.36 -7.08
N GLY A 37 8.38 -5.93 -6.48
CA GLY A 37 8.53 -4.59 -5.92
C GLY A 37 7.80 -4.40 -4.60
N TYR A 38 7.23 -5.44 -4.00
CA TYR A 38 6.74 -5.38 -2.63
C TYR A 38 7.93 -5.32 -1.66
N MET A 39 7.91 -4.34 -0.76
CA MET A 39 8.89 -4.21 0.30
C MET A 39 8.22 -4.54 1.63
N ASP A 40 8.66 -5.63 2.27
CA ASP A 40 8.32 -5.93 3.65
C ASP A 40 9.32 -5.21 4.55
N ALA A 41 8.87 -4.18 5.25
CA ALA A 41 9.68 -3.40 6.17
C ALA A 41 9.01 -3.41 7.55
N PRO A 42 9.42 -4.30 8.47
CA PRO A 42 8.76 -4.47 9.77
C PRO A 42 8.69 -3.19 10.62
N HIS A 43 9.61 -2.26 10.37
CA HIS A 43 9.72 -0.98 11.05
C HIS A 43 9.24 0.21 10.21
N LEU A 44 8.54 -0.05 9.10
CA LEU A 44 7.98 0.99 8.25
C LEU A 44 6.59 0.52 7.75
N PRO A 45 5.51 0.88 8.46
CA PRO A 45 4.15 0.56 8.02
C PRO A 45 3.96 1.04 6.59
N GLN A 46 3.40 0.16 5.74
CA GLN A 46 3.11 0.55 4.37
C GLN A 46 2.06 1.66 4.34
N LYS A 47 2.32 2.68 3.53
CA LYS A 47 1.35 3.73 3.28
C LYS A 47 0.21 3.15 2.45
N VAL A 48 -0.96 3.04 3.06
CA VAL A 48 -2.17 2.58 2.41
C VAL A 48 -2.86 3.79 1.76
N GLU A 49 -2.98 3.80 0.43
CA GLU A 49 -3.71 4.86 -0.29
C GLU A 49 -5.18 4.49 -0.53
N ALA A 50 -5.51 3.20 -0.63
CA ALA A 50 -6.88 2.72 -0.75
C ALA A 50 -7.34 2.12 0.58
N VAL A 51 -8.43 2.64 1.15
CA VAL A 51 -8.94 2.26 2.48
C VAL A 51 -10.39 1.84 2.39
N ARG A 52 -10.85 1.01 3.34
CA ARG A 52 -12.26 0.63 3.48
C ARG A 52 -12.85 1.31 4.72
N CYS A 53 -13.96 2.04 4.55
CA CYS A 53 -14.61 2.67 5.70
C CYS A 53 -15.22 1.60 6.63
N PRO A 54 -14.88 1.55 7.93
CA PRO A 54 -15.46 0.59 8.86
C PRO A 54 -16.97 0.81 9.09
N SER A 55 -17.46 2.04 8.90
CA SER A 55 -18.87 2.40 9.09
C SER A 55 -19.74 2.02 7.86
N CYS A 56 -19.44 2.56 6.68
CA CYS A 56 -20.27 2.34 5.47
C CYS A 56 -19.78 1.23 4.55
N LYS A 57 -18.62 0.61 4.85
CA LYS A 57 -17.96 -0.46 4.08
C LYS A 57 -17.54 -0.12 2.65
N ARG A 58 -17.79 1.11 2.18
CA ARG A 58 -17.36 1.58 0.86
C ARG A 58 -15.85 1.86 0.86
N PRO A 59 -15.13 1.43 -0.19
CA PRO A 59 -13.74 1.74 -0.35
C PRO A 59 -13.56 3.15 -0.95
N PHE A 60 -12.47 3.82 -0.59
CA PHE A 60 -12.13 5.13 -1.13
C PHE A 60 -10.61 5.34 -1.06
N PHE A 61 -10.09 6.33 -1.80
CA PHE A 61 -8.69 6.73 -1.66
C PHE A 61 -8.54 7.68 -0.47
N SER A 62 -7.59 7.42 0.43
CA SER A 62 -7.31 8.29 1.59
C SER A 62 -7.02 9.74 1.19
N LYS A 63 -6.41 9.96 0.01
CA LYS A 63 -6.19 11.29 -0.56
C LYS A 63 -7.47 12.06 -0.92
N ASP A 64 -8.58 11.36 -1.14
CA ASP A 64 -9.89 11.97 -1.42
C ASP A 64 -10.64 12.35 -0.15
N ALA A 65 -10.15 11.90 1.02
CA ALA A 65 -10.75 12.22 2.28
C ALA A 65 -10.30 13.60 2.77
N GLU A 66 -11.28 14.39 3.20
CA GLU A 66 -11.01 15.69 3.83
C GLU A 66 -10.36 15.47 5.20
N LEU A 67 -9.36 16.28 5.53
CA LEU A 67 -8.80 16.30 6.89
C LEU A 67 -9.89 16.75 7.85
N ALA A 68 -10.11 15.98 8.91
CA ALA A 68 -11.05 16.35 9.95
C ALA A 68 -10.53 17.64 10.62
N PRO A 69 -11.27 18.77 10.56
CA PRO A 69 -10.72 20.09 10.95
C PRO A 69 -10.38 20.24 12.45
N TYR A 70 -10.67 19.23 13.29
CA TYR A 70 -10.86 19.43 14.73
C TYR A 70 -10.07 18.49 15.66
N ILE A 71 -9.07 17.76 15.18
CA ILE A 71 -8.20 16.92 16.05
C ILE A 71 -6.73 17.30 15.90
N LEU A 72 -6.45 18.60 15.87
CA LEU A 72 -5.10 19.16 15.97
C LEU A 72 -4.86 19.89 17.30
N ARG A 73 -5.67 19.65 18.34
CA ARG A 73 -5.30 20.14 19.67
C ARG A 73 -4.33 19.16 20.32
N TRP A 74 -3.08 19.26 19.90
CA TRP A 74 -1.96 18.60 20.54
C TRP A 74 -1.85 19.14 21.98
N PRO A 75 -1.93 18.31 23.04
CA PRO A 75 -1.96 18.79 24.42
C PRO A 75 -0.67 19.48 24.89
N PHE A 76 0.38 19.54 24.07
CA PHE A 76 1.64 20.23 24.41
C PHE A 76 1.73 21.70 23.96
N GLU A 77 0.78 22.25 23.20
CA GLU A 77 0.91 23.63 22.69
C GLU A 77 0.43 24.73 23.65
N ASP A 78 -0.22 24.41 24.78
CA ASP A 78 -0.74 25.42 25.73
C ASP A 78 -0.03 25.39 27.10
N SER A 79 1.31 25.36 27.14
CA SER A 79 2.07 25.64 28.38
C SER A 79 2.90 26.93 28.36
N SER A 80 2.97 27.64 27.23
CA SER A 80 3.45 29.03 27.22
C SER A 80 2.32 29.96 27.64
N SER A 81 2.22 30.11 28.96
CA SER A 81 1.49 31.12 29.69
C SER A 81 1.59 32.53 29.09
N GLU A 82 0.52 33.03 28.48
CA GLU A 82 0.22 34.47 28.51
C GLU A 82 -0.87 34.75 29.55
N PRO A 83 -0.57 35.50 30.62
CA PRO A 83 -1.55 35.90 31.62
C PRO A 83 -2.41 37.05 31.06
N GLY A 84 -3.56 36.72 30.46
CA GLY A 84 -4.59 37.72 30.13
C GLY A 84 -5.40 37.51 28.86
N GLY A 85 -5.07 36.53 28.02
CA GLY A 85 -5.82 36.24 26.79
C GLY A 85 -7.21 35.66 27.10
N LYS A 86 -8.28 36.43 26.88
CA LYS A 86 -9.65 35.93 26.88
C LYS A 86 -9.75 34.77 25.89
N ARG A 87 -10.01 33.56 26.38
CA ARG A 87 -10.35 32.39 25.55
C ARG A 87 -11.60 32.72 24.74
N VAL A 88 -11.42 33.03 23.46
CA VAL A 88 -12.49 32.92 22.48
C VAL A 88 -12.66 31.42 22.24
N ILE A 89 -13.50 30.78 23.06
CA ILE A 89 -14.06 29.48 22.70
C ILE A 89 -15.00 29.80 21.54
N ALA A 90 -14.49 29.69 20.32
CA ALA A 90 -15.35 29.70 19.15
C ALA A 90 -16.40 28.60 19.36
N ASP A 91 -17.67 28.98 19.23
CA ASP A 91 -18.82 28.08 19.37
C ASP A 91 -18.56 26.80 18.58
N ASN A 92 -18.22 25.75 19.31
CA ASN A 92 -17.85 24.46 18.77
C ASN A 92 -19.15 23.67 18.56
N PRO A 93 -19.58 23.36 17.33
CA PRO A 93 -20.77 22.55 17.11
C PRO A 93 -20.63 21.10 17.63
N LEU A 94 -19.46 20.71 18.17
CA LEU A 94 -19.16 19.38 18.70
C LEU A 94 -18.87 19.37 20.23
N THR A 95 -19.12 20.46 20.98
CA THR A 95 -18.92 20.45 22.45
C THR A 95 -20.01 19.74 23.25
N ASN A 96 -21.14 19.36 22.63
CA ASN A 96 -22.19 18.66 23.34
C ASN A 96 -22.20 17.17 23.00
N GLU A 97 -21.71 16.40 23.97
CA GLU A 97 -21.97 14.98 24.22
C GLU A 97 -21.23 13.97 23.31
N LYS A 98 -20.33 13.20 23.95
CA LYS A 98 -19.61 11.99 23.45
C LYS A 98 -18.21 12.16 22.86
N PHE A 99 -17.36 12.96 23.48
CA PHE A 99 -15.92 13.09 23.13
C PHE A 99 -15.03 11.89 23.54
N TYR A 100 -15.59 10.70 23.83
CA TYR A 100 -14.86 9.57 24.42
C TYR A 100 -14.65 8.35 23.52
N ASP A 101 -15.20 8.32 22.30
CA ASP A 101 -14.94 7.20 21.40
C ASP A 101 -13.77 7.54 20.47
N ILE A 102 -12.64 6.85 20.67
CA ILE A 102 -11.50 6.90 19.75
C ILE A 102 -12.02 6.51 18.35
N PRO A 103 -11.91 7.38 17.32
CA PRO A 103 -12.38 7.06 15.98
C PRO A 103 -11.79 5.73 15.51
N PRO A 104 -12.57 4.88 14.81
CA PRO A 104 -12.05 3.62 14.33
C PRO A 104 -10.89 3.89 13.36
N ARG A 105 -9.90 3.00 13.39
CA ARG A 105 -8.77 3.07 12.45
C ARG A 105 -9.24 2.83 11.03
N SER A 106 -8.65 3.54 10.07
CA SER A 106 -8.77 3.18 8.67
C SER A 106 -8.16 1.81 8.45
N GLU A 107 -8.90 0.92 7.80
CA GLU A 107 -8.38 -0.39 7.39
C GLU A 107 -7.88 -0.32 5.96
N ALA A 108 -6.77 -1.01 5.67
CA ALA A 108 -6.32 -1.20 4.31
C ALA A 108 -7.43 -1.82 3.46
N ALA A 109 -7.56 -1.36 2.21
CA ALA A 109 -8.48 -1.99 1.27
C ALA A 109 -8.09 -3.46 1.09
N ASP A 110 -9.02 -4.35 1.42
CA ASP A 110 -8.95 -5.76 1.04
C ASP A 110 -9.13 -5.92 -0.47
N LEU A 111 -8.96 -7.14 -0.97
CA LEU A 111 -9.04 -7.40 -2.41
C LEU A 111 -10.39 -6.98 -3.01
N ASP A 112 -11.50 -7.26 -2.33
CA ASP A 112 -12.84 -6.86 -2.77
C ASP A 112 -12.93 -5.33 -2.91
N ALA A 113 -12.36 -4.58 -1.96
CA ALA A 113 -12.33 -3.13 -2.01
C ALA A 113 -11.46 -2.62 -3.18
N LEU A 114 -10.31 -3.26 -3.43
CA LEU A 114 -9.47 -2.91 -4.57
C LEU A 114 -10.20 -3.18 -5.90
N MET A 115 -10.87 -4.32 -6.04
CA MET A 115 -11.62 -4.68 -7.24
C MET A 115 -12.80 -3.73 -7.48
N GLU A 116 -13.50 -3.33 -6.42
CA GLU A 116 -14.56 -2.31 -6.48
C GLU A 116 -13.99 -0.95 -6.93
N LEU A 117 -12.86 -0.52 -6.38
CA LEU A 117 -12.21 0.73 -6.80
C LEU A 117 -11.70 0.66 -8.24
N ILE A 118 -11.17 -0.48 -8.68
CA ILE A 118 -10.70 -0.71 -10.06
C ILE A 118 -11.86 -0.49 -11.04
N ALA A 119 -13.05 -1.00 -10.73
CA ALA A 119 -14.23 -0.85 -11.58
C ALA A 119 -14.71 0.61 -11.70
N GLN A 120 -14.36 1.46 -10.75
CA GLN A 120 -14.81 2.86 -10.67
C GLN A 120 -13.73 3.88 -11.08
N THR A 121 -12.47 3.44 -11.20
CA THR A 121 -11.33 4.33 -11.44
C THR A 121 -11.03 4.43 -12.94
N VAL A 122 -11.00 5.66 -13.46
CA VAL A 122 -10.56 5.96 -14.84
C VAL A 122 -9.13 6.51 -14.85
N ASP A 123 -8.70 7.13 -13.75
CA ASP A 123 -7.36 7.68 -13.61
C ASP A 123 -6.28 6.59 -13.72
N ARG A 124 -5.32 6.80 -14.62
CA ARG A 124 -4.29 5.81 -14.95
C ARG A 124 -3.41 5.47 -13.76
N ASP A 125 -2.99 6.47 -12.99
CA ASP A 125 -2.06 6.25 -11.87
C ASP A 125 -2.72 5.53 -10.71
N ARG A 126 -3.97 5.89 -10.40
CA ARG A 126 -4.79 5.16 -9.43
C ARG A 126 -5.07 3.73 -9.88
N LEU A 127 -5.41 3.51 -11.16
CA LEU A 127 -5.57 2.16 -11.69
C LEU A 127 -4.30 1.33 -11.53
N ARG A 128 -3.15 1.90 -11.89
CA ARG A 128 -1.84 1.24 -11.73
C ARG A 128 -1.57 0.89 -10.26
N TYR A 129 -1.82 1.83 -9.34
CA TYR A 129 -1.70 1.59 -7.90
C TYR A 129 -2.59 0.42 -7.43
N LEU A 130 -3.88 0.43 -7.78
CA LEU A 130 -4.83 -0.60 -7.36
C LEU A 130 -4.46 -1.97 -7.92
N ARG A 131 -4.12 -2.04 -9.21
CA ARG A 131 -3.72 -3.29 -9.90
C ARG A 131 -2.44 -3.88 -9.30
N LYS A 132 -1.47 -3.03 -8.93
CA LYS A 132 -0.27 -3.45 -8.19
C LYS A 132 -0.61 -3.93 -6.78
N GLY A 133 -1.50 -3.25 -6.06
CA GLY A 133 -1.99 -3.70 -4.76
C GLY A 133 -2.66 -5.07 -4.82
N THR A 134 -3.52 -5.31 -5.82
CA THR A 134 -4.14 -6.62 -6.08
C THR A 134 -3.10 -7.70 -6.35
N TRP A 135 -2.09 -7.40 -7.15
CA TRP A 135 -0.96 -8.31 -7.40
C TRP A 135 -0.21 -8.66 -6.11
N HIS A 136 0.14 -7.65 -5.31
CA HIS A 136 0.84 -7.83 -4.04
C HIS A 136 0.02 -8.65 -3.03
N LEU A 137 -1.28 -8.41 -2.91
CA LEU A 137 -2.16 -9.17 -2.04
C LEU A 137 -2.29 -10.63 -2.47
N ALA A 138 -2.43 -10.90 -3.77
CA ALA A 138 -2.46 -12.27 -4.30
C ALA A 138 -1.16 -13.01 -3.97
N ASN A 139 -0.01 -12.34 -4.10
CA ASN A 139 1.29 -12.91 -3.79
C ASN A 139 1.61 -13.03 -2.32
N HIS A 140 0.86 -12.35 -1.46
CA HIS A 140 1.05 -12.47 -0.02
C HIS A 140 0.82 -13.91 0.47
N LEU A 141 0.02 -14.70 -0.24
CA LEU A 141 -0.13 -16.14 0.01
C LEU A 141 1.16 -16.92 -0.24
N TYR A 142 1.89 -16.64 -1.33
CA TYR A 142 3.18 -17.27 -1.62
C TYR A 142 4.26 -16.85 -0.63
N ARG A 143 4.26 -15.59 -0.19
CA ARG A 143 5.23 -15.11 0.78
C ARG A 143 5.06 -15.79 2.14
N LYS A 144 3.82 -16.07 2.57
CA LYS A 144 3.49 -16.72 3.86
C LYS A 144 4.14 -18.09 4.05
N ASP A 145 4.41 -18.82 2.97
CA ASP A 145 5.09 -20.12 3.01
C ASP A 145 6.63 -19.99 3.05
N CYS A 146 7.18 -18.79 2.83
CA CYS A 146 8.57 -18.50 3.14
C CYS A 146 8.72 -18.29 4.65
N GLU A 147 9.38 -19.23 5.34
CA GLU A 147 9.77 -19.17 6.76
C GLU A 147 10.52 -17.89 7.18
N VAL A 148 10.94 -17.07 6.21
CA VAL A 148 11.66 -15.81 6.39
C VAL A 148 10.76 -14.66 6.85
N LEU A 149 9.43 -14.80 6.78
CA LEU A 149 8.54 -13.73 7.20
C LEU A 149 8.48 -13.57 8.72
N SER A 150 8.51 -12.30 9.11
CA SER A 150 8.51 -11.86 10.50
C SER A 150 7.28 -12.36 11.27
N PRO A 151 7.40 -12.76 12.56
CA PRO A 151 6.26 -13.09 13.43
C PRO A 151 5.27 -11.93 13.63
N PHE A 152 5.52 -10.75 13.06
CA PHE A 152 4.66 -9.58 13.10
C PHE A 152 3.59 -9.52 12.00
N ILE A 153 3.54 -10.44 11.04
CA ILE A 153 2.35 -10.59 10.18
C ILE A 153 1.22 -11.10 11.05
N ARG A 154 0.35 -10.17 11.48
CA ARG A 154 -0.74 -10.45 12.40
C ARG A 154 -1.61 -11.58 11.85
N ASN A 155 -1.73 -12.63 12.66
CA ASN A 155 -2.46 -13.87 12.41
C ASN A 155 -3.97 -13.69 12.10
N ASP A 156 -4.50 -12.47 12.14
CA ASP A 156 -5.95 -12.17 12.16
C ASP A 156 -6.54 -11.87 10.77
N GLU A 157 -5.71 -11.68 9.74
CA GLU A 157 -6.18 -11.45 8.35
C GLU A 157 -6.38 -12.78 7.58
N ARG A 158 -6.84 -13.82 8.26
CA ARG A 158 -7.22 -15.12 7.67
C ARG A 158 -8.56 -15.05 6.93
N ARG A 159 -8.70 -14.10 6.00
CA ARG A 159 -9.71 -14.28 4.96
C ARG A 159 -9.14 -15.23 3.92
N THR A 160 -9.67 -16.45 3.92
CA THR A 160 -9.51 -17.43 2.84
C THR A 160 -10.12 -16.83 1.58
N PHE A 161 -9.34 -16.04 0.84
CA PHE A 161 -9.77 -15.49 -0.42
C PHE A 161 -8.97 -16.14 -1.55
N THR A 162 -9.68 -16.78 -2.47
CA THR A 162 -9.10 -17.50 -3.60
C THR A 162 -9.32 -16.69 -4.88
N VAL A 163 -8.28 -15.98 -5.33
CA VAL A 163 -8.25 -15.43 -6.69
C VAL A 163 -8.00 -16.59 -7.64
N THR A 164 -8.84 -16.75 -8.66
CA THR A 164 -8.57 -17.76 -9.68
C THR A 164 -7.33 -17.36 -10.48
N LYS A 165 -6.61 -18.34 -11.03
CA LYS A 165 -5.46 -18.05 -11.91
C LYS A 165 -5.84 -17.16 -13.10
N ALA A 166 -7.06 -17.29 -13.60
CA ALA A 166 -7.56 -16.45 -14.70
C ALA A 166 -7.75 -14.99 -14.28
N GLU A 167 -8.36 -14.73 -13.11
CA GLU A 167 -8.52 -13.37 -12.57
C GLU A 167 -7.17 -12.74 -12.24
N PHE A 168 -6.26 -13.52 -11.67
CA PHE A 168 -4.88 -13.09 -11.42
C PHE A 168 -4.21 -12.66 -12.73
N ASN A 169 -4.18 -13.54 -13.74
CA ASN A 169 -3.57 -13.23 -15.03
C ASN A 169 -4.20 -12.00 -15.69
N ALA A 170 -5.53 -11.87 -15.67
CA ALA A 170 -6.22 -10.72 -16.24
C ALA A 170 -5.86 -9.41 -15.53
N ASN A 171 -5.69 -9.44 -14.21
CA ASN A 171 -5.20 -8.29 -13.44
C ASN A 171 -3.77 -7.90 -13.86
N ILE A 172 -2.88 -8.88 -13.99
CA ILE A 172 -1.48 -8.65 -14.37
C ILE A 172 -1.36 -8.15 -15.81
N GLU A 173 -2.12 -8.70 -16.76
CA GLU A 173 -2.14 -8.21 -18.14
C GLU A 173 -2.64 -6.75 -18.21
N SER A 174 -3.65 -6.41 -17.41
CA SER A 174 -4.11 -5.02 -17.27
C SER A 174 -3.03 -4.12 -16.67
N LEU A 175 -2.27 -4.59 -15.67
CA LEU A 175 -1.15 -3.86 -15.08
C LEU A 175 -0.02 -3.64 -16.11
N ILE A 176 0.36 -4.67 -16.87
CA ILE A 176 1.39 -4.59 -17.91
C ILE A 176 1.06 -3.51 -18.94
N ALA A 177 -0.22 -3.38 -19.33
CA ALA A 177 -0.67 -2.34 -20.26
C ALA A 177 -0.57 -0.91 -19.69
N LEU A 178 -0.48 -0.78 -18.36
CA LEU A 178 -0.31 0.50 -17.67
C LEU A 178 1.16 0.86 -17.42
N LEU A 179 2.12 -0.07 -17.60
CA LEU A 179 3.55 0.15 -17.31
C LEU A 179 4.32 0.60 -18.55
N GLU A 180 5.22 1.57 -18.35
CA GLU A 180 6.04 2.15 -19.43
C GLU A 180 7.38 1.43 -19.62
N ASP A 181 7.90 1.48 -20.85
CA ASP A 181 9.26 1.04 -21.18
C ASP A 181 10.26 2.20 -20.91
N ASP A 182 10.37 2.58 -19.64
CA ASP A 182 11.08 3.75 -19.14
C ASP A 182 12.60 3.55 -18.93
N ARG A 183 13.13 2.37 -19.28
CA ARG A 183 14.47 1.88 -18.93
C ARG A 183 14.72 1.88 -17.43
N GLY A 184 13.66 1.91 -16.64
CA GLY A 184 13.68 2.20 -15.22
C GLY A 184 12.90 1.18 -14.40
N GLU A 185 12.20 1.69 -13.40
CA GLU A 185 11.47 0.86 -12.42
C GLU A 185 10.25 0.22 -13.07
N GLU A 186 9.52 0.95 -13.93
CA GLU A 186 8.31 0.44 -14.57
C GLU A 186 8.64 -0.69 -15.55
N GLN A 187 9.73 -0.56 -16.31
CA GLN A 187 10.17 -1.61 -17.22
C GLN A 187 10.63 -2.88 -16.48
N VAL A 188 11.29 -2.75 -15.33
CA VAL A 188 11.62 -3.90 -14.45
C VAL A 188 10.35 -4.56 -13.94
N MET A 189 9.40 -3.77 -13.44
CA MET A 189 8.13 -4.26 -12.93
C MET A 189 7.31 -4.99 -14.02
N LYS A 190 7.33 -4.46 -15.24
CA LYS A 190 6.67 -5.06 -16.41
C LYS A 190 7.27 -6.41 -16.76
N ALA A 191 8.60 -6.52 -16.74
CA ALA A 191 9.29 -7.78 -16.96
C ALA A 191 8.95 -8.83 -15.90
N GLU A 192 8.91 -8.43 -14.62
CA GLU A 192 8.51 -9.33 -13.54
C GLU A 192 7.05 -9.79 -13.70
N ALA A 193 6.14 -8.87 -13.98
CA ALA A 193 4.73 -9.18 -14.22
C ALA A 193 4.56 -10.19 -15.37
N LEU A 194 5.32 -10.03 -16.46
CA LEU A 194 5.36 -10.99 -17.57
C LEU A 194 5.90 -12.36 -17.14
N ARG A 195 6.97 -12.39 -16.34
CA ARG A 195 7.58 -13.63 -15.85
C ARG A 195 6.58 -14.43 -15.03
N GLU A 196 5.86 -13.77 -14.14
CA GLU A 196 4.97 -14.41 -13.18
C GLU A 196 3.73 -15.06 -13.82
N ILE A 197 3.23 -14.48 -14.91
CA ILE A 197 2.15 -15.11 -15.71
C ILE A 197 2.68 -16.17 -16.71
N GLY A 198 3.98 -16.50 -16.66
CA GLY A 198 4.62 -17.53 -17.48
C GLY A 198 5.11 -17.06 -18.86
N LYS A 199 5.04 -15.75 -19.16
CA LYS A 199 5.53 -15.17 -20.43
C LYS A 199 7.04 -14.90 -20.36
N HIS A 200 7.83 -15.93 -20.05
CA HIS A 200 9.27 -15.80 -19.75
C HIS A 200 10.11 -15.19 -20.87
N ALA A 201 9.83 -15.53 -22.13
CA ALA A 201 10.54 -14.97 -23.27
C ALA A 201 10.30 -13.45 -23.42
N GLU A 202 9.06 -13.01 -23.19
CA GLU A 202 8.68 -11.59 -23.21
C GLU A 202 9.29 -10.85 -22.01
N ALA A 203 9.32 -11.47 -20.83
CA ALA A 203 9.99 -10.92 -19.66
C ALA A 203 11.48 -10.63 -19.93
N ILE A 204 12.20 -11.59 -20.50
CA ILE A 204 13.63 -11.42 -20.87
C ILE A 204 13.79 -10.31 -21.92
N ALA A 205 12.89 -10.25 -22.92
CA ALA A 205 12.91 -9.19 -23.92
C ALA A 205 12.67 -7.81 -23.32
N ALA A 206 11.72 -7.71 -22.37
CA ALA A 206 11.41 -6.47 -21.66
C ALA A 206 12.56 -5.98 -20.80
N LEU A 207 13.51 -6.83 -20.38
CA LEU A 207 14.67 -6.38 -19.60
C LEU A 207 15.79 -5.74 -20.46
N ARG A 208 15.66 -5.73 -21.79
CA ARG A 208 16.68 -5.17 -22.69
C ARG A 208 16.78 -3.65 -22.53
N GLY A 209 18.00 -3.15 -22.34
CA GLY A 209 18.29 -1.71 -22.32
C GLY A 209 17.99 -1.01 -20.99
N ILE A 210 17.63 -1.76 -19.94
CA ILE A 210 17.44 -1.22 -18.58
C ILE A 210 18.66 -0.42 -18.10
N ALA A 211 18.40 0.66 -17.38
CA ALA A 211 19.45 1.49 -16.80
C ALA A 211 20.32 0.70 -15.81
N ALA A 212 21.63 0.98 -15.82
CA ALA A 212 22.62 0.24 -15.03
C ALA A 212 22.28 0.16 -13.53
N LYS A 213 21.60 1.18 -12.95
CA LYS A 213 21.20 1.17 -11.54
C LYS A 213 20.22 0.03 -11.17
N PHE A 214 19.54 -0.55 -12.15
CA PHE A 214 18.59 -1.65 -11.99
C PHE A 214 19.11 -2.98 -12.52
N SER A 215 20.35 -3.06 -13.02
CA SER A 215 20.89 -4.29 -13.62
C SER A 215 20.86 -5.47 -12.64
N TRP A 216 21.19 -5.24 -11.36
CA TRP A 216 21.20 -6.29 -10.35
C TRP A 216 19.81 -6.93 -10.11
N VAL A 217 18.73 -6.18 -10.30
CA VAL A 217 17.36 -6.71 -10.25
C VAL A 217 17.04 -7.45 -11.56
N ALA A 218 17.35 -6.81 -12.69
CA ALA A 218 17.12 -7.37 -14.01
C ALA A 218 17.83 -8.72 -14.20
N ASP A 219 19.07 -8.87 -13.74
CA ASP A 219 19.84 -10.10 -13.84
C ASP A 219 19.18 -11.26 -13.07
N GLN A 220 18.63 -10.97 -11.88
CA GLN A 220 17.92 -11.97 -11.09
C GLN A 220 16.59 -12.37 -11.73
N ILE A 221 15.80 -11.40 -12.20
CA ILE A 221 14.53 -11.69 -12.92
C ILE A 221 14.83 -12.48 -14.19
N CYS A 222 15.86 -12.10 -14.95
CA CYS A 222 16.28 -12.79 -16.17
C CYS A 222 16.68 -14.24 -15.89
N SER A 223 17.49 -14.47 -14.85
CA SER A 223 17.89 -15.81 -14.40
C SER A 223 16.67 -16.68 -14.05
N LYS A 224 15.72 -16.13 -13.28
CA LYS A 224 14.48 -16.83 -12.91
C LYS A 224 13.57 -17.11 -14.10
N ALA A 225 13.48 -16.17 -15.04
CA ALA A 225 12.73 -16.37 -16.29
C ALA A 225 13.38 -17.45 -17.18
N GLN A 226 14.70 -17.50 -17.28
CA GLN A 226 15.42 -18.55 -18.02
C GLN A 226 15.22 -19.94 -17.40
N ALA A 227 15.06 -20.02 -16.08
CA ALA A 227 14.74 -21.25 -15.37
C ALA A 227 13.25 -21.67 -15.47
N GLY A 228 12.39 -20.84 -16.08
CA GLY A 228 10.94 -21.08 -16.14
C GLY A 228 10.24 -20.94 -14.79
N GLU A 229 10.86 -20.29 -13.82
CA GLU A 229 10.27 -20.05 -12.50
C GLU A 229 9.30 -18.86 -12.60
N SER A 230 8.07 -19.05 -12.11
CA SER A 230 7.02 -18.00 -12.10
C SER A 230 6.72 -17.46 -10.70
N ALA A 231 7.04 -18.19 -9.63
CA ALA A 231 6.80 -17.73 -8.26
C ALA A 231 7.65 -16.48 -7.94
N VAL A 232 7.09 -15.53 -7.17
CA VAL A 232 7.85 -14.39 -6.62
C VAL A 232 8.97 -14.87 -5.72
N PHE A 233 10.04 -14.08 -5.64
CA PHE A 233 11.24 -14.43 -4.88
C PHE A 233 11.85 -13.18 -4.22
N VAL A 234 12.74 -13.42 -3.24
CA VAL A 234 13.47 -12.35 -2.55
C VAL A 234 14.63 -11.86 -3.44
N LEU A 235 14.74 -10.55 -3.58
CA LEU A 235 15.85 -9.91 -4.30
C LEU A 235 17.06 -9.74 -3.38
N HIS A 236 18.22 -10.18 -3.86
CA HIS A 236 19.48 -10.02 -3.14
C HIS A 236 20.37 -9.00 -3.85
N ARG A 237 20.78 -7.95 -3.14
CA ARG A 237 21.76 -7.02 -3.67
C ARG A 237 23.14 -7.61 -3.42
N ASN A 238 23.88 -7.91 -4.49
CA ASN A 238 25.29 -8.24 -4.37
C ASN A 238 26.00 -6.99 -3.84
N GLY A 239 26.66 -7.14 -2.68
CA GLY A 239 27.42 -6.08 -2.02
C GLY A 239 28.61 -5.60 -2.82
#